data_AF-A0A2V5ZRT4-F1
#
_entry.id   AF-A0A2V5ZRT4-F1
#
_cell.length_a   1.000
_cell.length_b   1.000
_cell.length_c   1.000
_cell.angle_alpha   90.00
_cell.angle_beta   90.00
_cell.angle_gamma   90.00
#
_symmetry.space_group_name_H-M   'P 1'
#
loop_
_entity.id
_entity.type
_entity.pdbx_description
1 polymer ?
#
loop_
_entity_poly.entity_id
_entity_poly.type
_entity_poly.pdbx_seq_one_letter_code
_entity_poly.pdbx_strand_id
1 'polypeptide(L)' 'MNALILAAGYATRLYPLTLNKAKPLLEVGGKPIIEWLFDNLLSVRDLGTVYVVTNSKFADDFQKWADRYQDLH' A
#
# COMPACT_ATOMS: atom_id res chain seq x y z
N MET A 1 9.86 -15.35 -7.16
CA MET A 1 10.44 -14.00 -7.03
C MET A 1 9.70 -13.25 -5.95
N ASN A 2 10.38 -12.43 -5.15
CA ASN A 2 9.73 -11.59 -4.13
C ASN A 2 9.76 -10.12 -4.57
N ALA A 3 8.77 -9.35 -4.18
CA ALA A 3 8.71 -7.91 -4.43
C ALA A 3 8.77 -7.12 -3.12
N LEU A 4 9.32 -5.91 -3.18
CA LEU A 4 9.42 -4.97 -2.06
C LEU A 4 8.80 -3.63 -2.46
N ILE A 5 7.82 -3.15 -1.71
CA ILE A 5 7.14 -1.87 -1.91
C ILE A 5 7.57 -0.91 -0.80
N LEU A 6 8.17 0.22 -1.18
CA LEU A 6 8.64 1.24 -0.25
C LEU A 6 7.56 2.31 -0.03
N ALA A 7 6.90 2.25 1.13
CA ALA A 7 5.72 3.04 1.49
C ALA A 7 5.89 3.88 2.78
N ALA A 8 7.13 4.05 3.25
CA ALA A 8 7.42 4.68 4.56
C ALA A 8 7.41 6.23 4.59
N GLY A 9 7.28 6.90 3.45
CA GLY A 9 7.32 8.36 3.39
C GLY A 9 6.07 9.05 3.95
N TYR A 10 6.24 10.14 4.70
CA TYR A 10 5.12 10.92 5.27
C TYR A 10 4.35 11.78 4.26
N ALA A 11 4.89 11.98 3.04
CA ALA A 11 4.23 12.73 1.97
C ALA A 11 3.70 14.12 2.40
N THR A 12 4.50 14.88 3.15
CA THR A 12 4.11 16.17 3.77
C THR A 12 3.63 17.24 2.78
N ARG A 13 4.06 17.18 1.52
CA ARG A 13 3.60 18.08 0.45
C ARG A 13 2.10 17.93 0.13
N LEU A 14 1.47 16.83 0.52
CA LEU A 14 0.05 16.55 0.30
C LEU A 14 -0.82 16.87 1.52
N TYR A 15 -0.29 17.56 2.53
CA TYR A 15 -1.11 17.98 3.66
C TYR A 15 -2.25 18.91 3.21
N PRO A 16 -3.46 18.75 3.79
CA PRO A 16 -3.78 17.92 4.97
C PRO A 16 -4.11 16.45 4.70
N LEU A 17 -4.16 15.99 3.45
CA LEU A 17 -4.62 14.64 3.09
C LEU A 17 -3.81 13.52 3.75
N THR A 18 -2.50 13.72 3.88
CA THR A 18 -1.57 12.71 4.41
C THR A 18 -1.24 12.91 5.89
N LEU A 19 -1.95 13.80 6.59
CA LEU A 19 -1.70 14.07 8.00
C LEU A 19 -1.98 12.84 8.88
N ASN A 20 -3.08 12.14 8.60
CA ASN A 20 -3.55 10.97 9.36
C ASN A 20 -3.78 9.73 8.49
N LYS A 21 -3.35 9.75 7.22
CA LYS A 21 -3.48 8.62 6.31
C LYS A 21 -2.26 8.55 5.39
N ALA A 22 -1.64 7.37 5.27
CA ALA A 22 -0.50 7.21 4.39
C ALA A 22 -0.89 7.44 2.92
N LYS A 23 -0.03 8.12 2.14
CA LYS A 23 -0.28 8.36 0.71
C LYS A 23 -0.69 7.09 -0.04
N PRO A 24 -0.02 5.93 0.10
CA PRO A 24 -0.39 4.72 -0.63
C PRO A 24 -1.79 4.19 -0.31
N LEU A 25 -2.36 4.56 0.84
CA LEU A 25 -3.69 4.13 1.26
C LEU A 25 -4.79 5.13 0.88
N LEU A 26 -4.45 6.30 0.33
CA LEU A 26 -5.44 7.24 -0.19
C LEU A 26 -6.19 6.62 -1.37
N GLU A 27 -7.50 6.88 -1.45
CA GLU A 27 -8.33 6.39 -2.54
C GLU A 27 -8.20 7.29 -3.77
N VAL A 28 -7.96 6.69 -4.93
CA VAL A 28 -7.92 7.35 -6.22
C VAL A 28 -8.61 6.45 -7.24
N GLY A 29 -9.65 6.97 -7.89
CA GLY A 29 -10.41 6.20 -8.87
C GLY A 29 -11.14 4.99 -8.28
N GLY A 30 -11.59 5.07 -7.02
CA GLY A 30 -12.38 4.04 -6.36
C GLY A 30 -11.57 2.95 -5.62
N LYS A 31 -10.24 3.02 -5.60
CA LYS A 31 -9.40 2.10 -4.82
C LYS A 31 -8.14 2.76 -4.25
N PRO A 32 -7.53 2.21 -3.18
CA PRO A 32 -6.25 2.68 -2.65
C PRO A 32 -5.14 2.76 -3.71
N ILE A 33 -4.30 3.80 -3.64
CA ILE A 33 -3.15 3.99 -4.55
C ILE A 33 -2.26 2.74 -4.65
N ILE A 34 -2.03 2.05 -3.52
CA ILE A 34 -1.21 0.84 -3.47
C ILE A 34 -1.81 -0.32 -4.29
N GLU A 35 -3.13 -0.40 -4.44
CA GLU A 35 -3.77 -1.48 -5.19
C GLU A 35 -3.54 -1.35 -6.70
N TRP A 36 -3.41 -0.12 -7.22
CA TRP A 36 -2.95 0.09 -8.60
C TRP A 36 -1.55 -0.49 -8.85
N LEU A 37 -0.68 -0.50 -7.83
CA LEU A 37 0.63 -1.15 -7.93
C LEU A 37 0.50 -2.67 -7.88
N PHE A 38 -0.36 -3.20 -7.01
CA PHE A 38 -0.61 -4.64 -6.91
C PHE A 38 -1.19 -5.21 -8.21
N ASP A 39 -2.14 -4.53 -8.86
CA ASP A 39 -2.65 -4.96 -10.17
C ASP A 39 -1.55 -5.19 -11.20
N ASN A 40 -0.55 -4.29 -11.22
CA ASN A 40 0.61 -4.44 -12.10
C ASN A 40 1.48 -5.63 -11.67
N LEU A 41 1.65 -5.84 -10.36
CA LEU A 41 2.44 -6.95 -9.82
C LEU A 41 1.78 -8.31 -10.06
N LEU A 42 0.46 -8.40 -10.08
CA LEU A 42 -0.27 -9.66 -10.36
C LEU A 42 0.04 -10.23 -11.75
N SER A 43 0.48 -9.39 -12.70
CA SER A 43 0.89 -9.84 -14.03
C SER A 43 2.27 -10.51 -14.07
N VAL A 44 3.05 -10.43 -12.98
CA VAL A 44 4.41 -10.94 -12.89
C VAL A 44 4.38 -12.44 -12.59
N ARG A 45 4.93 -13.25 -13.50
CA ARG A 45 5.06 -14.69 -13.32
C ARG A 45 5.97 -15.03 -12.14
N ASP A 46 5.62 -16.09 -11.43
CA ASP A 46 6.35 -16.62 -10.27
C ASP A 46 6.53 -15.60 -9.12
N LEU A 47 5.64 -14.60 -9.00
CA LEU A 47 5.62 -13.71 -7.84
C LEU A 47 5.11 -14.49 -6.61
N GLY A 48 5.96 -14.57 -5.59
CA GLY A 48 5.66 -15.25 -4.33
C GLY A 48 5.18 -14.25 -3.27
N THR A 49 6.11 -13.64 -2.55
CA THR A 49 5.79 -12.72 -1.45
C THR A 49 6.01 -11.26 -1.84
N VAL A 50 5.05 -10.41 -1.48
CA VAL A 50 5.18 -8.95 -1.57
C VAL A 50 5.35 -8.39 -0.15
N TYR A 51 6.47 -7.70 0.08
CA TYR A 51 6.77 -7.03 1.34
C TYR A 51 6.46 -5.55 1.22
N VAL A 52 5.68 -4.98 2.14
CA VAL A 52 5.39 -3.55 2.20
C VAL A 52 6.15 -2.93 3.37
N VAL A 53 7.07 -2.01 3.08
CA VAL A 53 7.85 -1.30 4.11
C VAL A 53 7.17 0.03 4.40
N THR A 54 6.78 0.26 5.64
CA THR A 54 6.13 1.50 6.09
C THR A 54 6.78 2.05 7.37
N ASN A 55 6.36 3.25 7.78
CA ASN A 55 6.76 3.83 9.05
C ASN A 55 5.84 3.36 10.19
N SER A 56 6.31 3.50 11.44
CA SER A 56 5.55 3.08 12.63
C SER A 56 4.21 3.80 12.77
N LYS A 57 4.10 5.06 12.33
CA LYS A 57 2.86 5.84 12.44
C LYS A 57 1.69 5.21 11.68
N PHE A 58 1.95 4.61 10.52
CA PHE A 58 0.91 4.04 9.66
C PHE A 58 0.92 2.51 9.60
N ALA A 59 1.76 1.83 10.39
CA ALA A 59 1.93 0.38 10.33
C ALA A 59 0.60 -0.37 10.49
N ASP A 60 -0.20 0.00 11.49
CA ASP A 60 -1.50 -0.61 11.74
C ASP A 60 -2.49 -0.40 10.58
N ASP A 61 -2.45 0.75 9.91
CA ASP A 61 -3.32 1.03 8.77
C ASP A 61 -2.96 0.17 7.55
N PHE A 62 -1.66 -0.06 7.34
CA PHE A 62 -1.19 -0.97 6.30
C PHE A 62 -1.53 -2.42 6.63
N GLN A 63 -1.43 -2.84 7.89
CA GLN A 63 -1.83 -4.20 8.30
C GLN A 63 -3.33 -4.41 8.05
N LYS A 64 -4.18 -3.50 8.53
CA LYS A 64 -5.63 -3.55 8.26
C LYS A 64 -5.98 -3.54 6.78
N TRP A 65 -5.20 -2.82 5.96
CA TRP A 65 -5.36 -2.85 4.51
C TRP A 65 -4.96 -4.21 3.93
N ALA A 66 -3.83 -4.78 4.36
CA ALA A 66 -3.33 -6.06 3.88
C ALA A 66 -4.29 -7.21 4.23
N ASP A 67 -4.80 -7.26 5.47
CA ASP A 67 -5.75 -8.27 5.92
C ASP A 67 -7.01 -8.25 5.03
N ARG A 68 -7.60 -7.06 4.83
CA ARG A 68 -8.76 -6.89 3.94
C ARG A 68 -8.46 -7.26 2.49
N TYR A 69 -7.27 -6.93 1.99
CA TYR A 69 -6.89 -7.24 0.61
C TYR A 69 -6.81 -8.76 0.39
N GLN A 70 -6.28 -9.50 1.37
CA GLN A 70 -6.22 -10.98 1.37
C GLN A 70 -7.60 -11.63 1.53
N ASP A 71 -8.52 -11.03 2.29
CA ASP A 71 -9.89 -11.56 2.39
C ASP A 71 -10.67 -11.43 1.06
N LEU A 72 -10.30 -10.48 0.22
CA LEU A 72 -10.97 -10.19 -1.06
C LEU A 72 -10.37 -10.96 -2.26
N HIS A 73 -9.16 -11.51 -2.14
CA HIS A 73 -8.39 -12.13 -3.24
C HIS A 73 -7.73 -13.44 -2.80
#